data_AF-A0A1M8A501-F1
#
_entry.id   AF-A0A1M8A501-F1
#
_cell.length_a   1.000
_cell.length_b   1.000
_cell.length_c   1.000
_cell.angle_alpha   90.00
_cell.angle_beta   90.00
_cell.angle_gamma   90.00
#
_symmetry.space_group_name_H-M   'P 1'
#
loop_
_entity.id
_entity.type
_entity.pdbx_description
1 polymer ?
#
loop_
_entity_poly.entity_id
_entity_poly.type
_entity_poly.pdbx_seq_one_letter_code
_entity_poly.pdbx_strand_id
1 'polypeptide(L)'
;MVVQRAAKQATNWKKIVPVEVYPIVVLTGLALGAATWQISRCARSPDVIWDKKNNPTPWNNIEPGTQYKLWNLGGTFDKMYKRDRL
;
A
#
# COMPACT_ATOMS: atom_id res chain seq x y z
N MET A 1 26.31 36.94 34.05
CA MET A 1 25.90 35.58 33.63
C MET A 1 25.77 35.55 32.11
N VAL A 2 26.74 34.97 31.41
CA VAL A 2 26.66 34.80 29.94
C VAL A 2 26.00 33.44 29.68
N VAL A 3 24.75 33.46 29.25
CA VAL A 3 24.05 32.26 28.78
C VAL A 3 24.60 31.92 27.40
N GLN A 4 25.50 30.94 27.32
CA GLN A 4 25.86 30.33 26.05
C GLN A 4 24.64 29.57 25.52
N ARG A 5 24.06 30.07 24.43
CA ARG A 5 22.98 29.36 23.71
C ARG A 5 23.62 28.17 23.00
N ALA A 6 23.35 26.96 23.48
CA ALA A 6 23.70 25.72 22.79
C ALA A 6 23.07 25.74 21.38
N ALA A 7 23.89 25.87 20.35
CA ALA A 7 23.44 25.77 18.97
C ALA A 7 22.84 24.38 18.76
N LYS A 8 21.56 24.29 18.35
CA LYS A 8 20.95 23.05 17.87
C LYS A 8 21.81 22.52 16.72
N GLN A 9 22.54 21.44 16.95
CA GLN A 9 23.26 20.71 15.92
C GLN A 9 22.23 20.23 14.89
N ALA A 10 22.15 20.91 13.75
CA ALA A 10 21.26 20.54 12.67
C ALA A 10 21.78 19.25 12.03
N THR A 11 20.93 18.23 12.01
CA THR A 11 21.27 16.91 11.52
C THR A 11 21.60 16.98 10.02
N ASN A 12 22.86 16.77 9.67
CA ASN A 12 23.31 16.82 8.28
C ASN A 12 22.99 15.48 7.59
N TRP A 13 21.88 15.42 6.86
CA TRP A 13 21.36 14.20 6.21
C TRP A 13 22.35 13.50 5.30
N LYS A 14 23.26 14.25 4.66
CA LYS A 14 24.33 13.69 3.81
C LYS A 14 25.35 12.85 4.58
N LYS A 15 25.46 13.03 5.90
CA LYS A 15 26.37 12.25 6.78
C LYS A 15 25.74 10.95 7.27
N ILE A 16 24.40 10.86 7.28
CA ILE A 16 23.67 9.70 7.82
C ILE A 16 23.40 8.66 6.73
N VAL A 17 23.13 9.11 5.51
CA VAL A 17 22.94 8.24 4.33
C VAL A 17 24.06 8.50 3.32
N PRO A 18 25.17 7.77 3.41
CA PRO A 18 26.24 7.84 2.43
C PRO A 18 25.81 7.13 1.13
N VAL A 19 26.48 7.44 0.01
CA VAL A 19 26.01 7.12 -1.35
C VAL A 19 25.90 5.62 -1.62
N GLU A 20 26.68 4.81 -0.90
CA GLU A 20 26.74 3.36 -1.03
C GLU A 20 25.48 2.67 -0.46
N VAL A 21 24.73 3.36 0.42
CA VAL A 21 23.57 2.81 1.13
C VAL A 21 22.26 3.13 0.38
N TYR A 22 22.29 4.04 -0.61
CA TYR A 22 21.11 4.39 -1.41
C TYR A 22 20.41 3.19 -2.05
N PRO A 23 21.11 2.21 -2.65
CA PRO A 23 20.45 1.05 -3.26
C PRO A 23 19.62 0.24 -2.24
N ILE A 24 20.17 0.05 -1.04
CA ILE A 24 19.50 -0.72 0.03
C ILE A 24 18.27 0.03 0.55
N VAL A 25 18.38 1.35 0.76
CA VAL A 25 17.25 2.17 1.24
C VAL A 25 16.12 2.19 0.23
N VAL A 26 16.44 2.32 -1.06
CA VAL A 26 15.44 2.28 -2.14
C VAL A 26 14.74 0.93 -2.18
N LEU A 27 15.49 -0.18 -2.16
CA LEU A 27 14.90 -1.52 -2.20
C LEU A 27 14.03 -1.81 -0.97
N THR A 28 14.48 -1.38 0.22
CA THR A 28 13.71 -1.55 1.46
C THR A 28 12.43 -0.72 1.43
N GLY A 29 12.52 0.54 0.96
CA GLY A 29 11.36 1.41 0.78
C GLY A 29 10.35 0.83 -0.20
N LEU A 30 10.82 0.29 -1.33
CA LEU A 30 9.97 -0.40 -2.31
C LEU A 30 9.35 -1.67 -1.72
N ALA A 31 10.09 -2.47 -0.96
CA ALA A 31 9.57 -3.69 -0.35
C ALA A 31 8.44 -3.39 0.64
N LEU A 32 8.64 -2.42 1.54
CA LEU A 32 7.61 -1.99 2.49
C LEU A 32 6.41 -1.39 1.76
N GLY A 33 6.64 -0.52 0.77
CA GLY A 33 5.59 0.06 -0.05
C GLY A 33 4.75 -0.99 -0.78
N ALA A 34 5.41 -1.97 -1.42
CA ALA A 34 4.74 -3.06 -2.13
C ALA A 34 3.96 -3.96 -1.17
N ALA A 35 4.51 -4.29 0.00
CA ALA A 35 3.81 -5.09 1.00
C ALA A 35 2.56 -4.37 1.53
N THR A 36 2.67 -3.10 1.90
CA THR A 36 1.51 -2.30 2.34
C THR A 36 0.47 -2.16 1.24
N TRP A 37 0.91 -1.91 0.00
CA TRP A 37 0.01 -1.85 -1.14
C TRP A 37 -0.74 -3.18 -1.36
N GLN A 38 -0.05 -4.31 -1.29
CA GLN A 38 -0.66 -5.61 -1.48
C GLN A 38 -1.66 -5.95 -0.37
N ILE A 39 -1.35 -5.63 0.89
CA ILE A 39 -2.29 -5.81 2.01
C ILE A 39 -3.53 -4.95 1.79
N SER A 40 -3.35 -3.69 1.36
CA SER A 40 -4.47 -2.79 1.06
C SER A 40 -5.37 -3.33 -0.06
N ARG A 41 -4.79 -4.01 -1.07
CA ARG A 41 -5.54 -4.71 -2.11
C ARG A 41 -6.30 -5.90 -1.52
N CYS A 42 -5.63 -6.77 -0.76
CA CYS A 42 -6.26 -7.95 -0.17
C CYS A 42 -7.41 -7.59 0.78
N ALA A 43 -7.25 -6.53 1.57
CA ALA A 43 -8.31 -5.95 2.40
C ALA A 43 -9.55 -5.57 1.58
N ARG A 44 -9.39 -5.20 0.31
CA ARG A 44 -10.47 -4.75 -0.58
C ARG A 44 -11.02 -5.87 -1.49
N SER A 45 -10.60 -7.12 -1.25
CA SER A 45 -11.14 -8.30 -1.94
C SER A 45 -12.63 -8.46 -1.67
N PRO A 46 -13.44 -8.98 -2.62
CA PRO A 46 -14.86 -9.24 -2.39
C PRO A 46 -15.17 -10.22 -1.26
N ASP A 47 -14.19 -11.02 -0.82
CA ASP A 47 -14.37 -11.97 0.29
C ASP A 47 -14.29 -11.30 1.66
N VAL A 48 -13.83 -10.04 1.73
CA VAL A 48 -13.60 -9.31 2.98
C VAL A 48 -14.80 -8.41 3.28
N ILE A 49 -15.41 -8.63 4.44
CA ILE A 49 -16.55 -7.84 4.93
C ILE A 49 -16.03 -6.73 5.86
N TRP A 50 -16.15 -5.46 5.44
CA TRP A 50 -15.88 -4.30 6.30
C TRP A 50 -17.16 -3.78 6.95
N ASP A 51 -18.24 -3.62 6.16
CA ASP A 51 -19.56 -3.26 6.68
C ASP A 51 -20.49 -4.47 6.80
N LYS A 52 -20.64 -4.98 8.02
CA LYS A 52 -21.56 -6.08 8.33
C LYS A 52 -23.04 -5.69 8.32
N LYS A 53 -23.38 -4.39 8.40
CA LYS A 53 -24.76 -3.91 8.53
C LYS A 53 -25.39 -3.63 7.18
N ASN A 54 -24.69 -2.90 6.30
CA ASN A 54 -25.26 -2.50 5.00
C ASN A 54 -24.81 -3.39 3.84
N ASN A 55 -23.75 -4.18 4.00
CA ASN A 55 -23.23 -5.07 2.96
C ASN A 55 -22.64 -6.37 3.54
N PRO A 56 -23.44 -7.22 4.19
CA PRO A 56 -22.97 -8.45 4.81
C PRO A 56 -22.45 -9.49 3.80
N THR A 57 -22.86 -9.41 2.54
CA THR A 57 -22.52 -10.38 1.48
C THR A 57 -21.94 -9.70 0.23
N PRO A 58 -20.74 -9.11 0.32
CA PRO A 58 -20.13 -8.35 -0.78
C PRO A 58 -19.97 -9.14 -2.08
N TRP A 59 -19.75 -10.45 -1.99
CA TRP A 59 -19.62 -11.34 -3.15
C TRP A 59 -20.86 -11.44 -4.05
N ASN A 60 -22.05 -11.13 -3.54
CA ASN A 60 -23.28 -11.15 -4.35
C ASN A 60 -23.36 -9.98 -5.34
N ASN A 61 -22.55 -8.93 -5.18
CA ASN A 61 -22.59 -7.74 -6.03
C ASN A 61 -21.60 -7.80 -7.20
N ILE A 62 -20.92 -8.94 -7.41
CA ILE A 62 -19.92 -9.09 -8.46
C ILE A 62 -20.62 -9.56 -9.73
N GLU A 63 -20.48 -8.80 -10.81
CA GLU A 63 -20.99 -9.21 -12.11
C GLU A 63 -20.15 -10.34 -12.72
N PRO A 64 -20.78 -11.32 -13.40
CA PRO A 64 -20.07 -12.31 -14.20
C PRO A 64 -19.15 -11.64 -15.24
N GLY A 65 -17.97 -12.22 -15.48
CA GLY A 65 -16.99 -11.64 -16.41
C GLY A 65 -16.11 -10.54 -15.82
N THR A 66 -16.17 -10.30 -14.50
CA THR A 66 -15.32 -9.32 -13.82
C THR A 66 -14.03 -9.94 -13.27
N GLN A 67 -12.87 -9.36 -13.61
CA GLN A 67 -11.59 -9.76 -13.05
C GLN A 67 -11.33 -9.08 -11.70
N TYR A 68 -11.24 -9.87 -10.64
CA TYR A 68 -10.79 -9.39 -9.32
C TYR A 68 -9.33 -9.79 -8.98
N LYS A 69 -8.77 -10.76 -9.71
CA LYS A 69 -7.38 -11.20 -9.56
C LYS A 69 -6.43 -10.16 -10.14
N LEU A 70 -5.23 -10.07 -9.57
CA LEU A 70 -4.21 -9.10 -9.99
C LEU A 70 -3.70 -9.42 -11.40
N TRP A 71 -3.60 -10.72 -11.69
CA TRP A 71 -3.14 -11.22 -12.97
C TRP A 71 -3.96 -12.44 -13.36
N ASN A 72 -4.22 -12.59 -14.66
CA ASN A 72 -4.82 -13.78 -15.23
C ASN A 72 -3.97 -14.24 -16.42
N LEU A 73 -3.48 -15.48 -16.36
CA LEU A 73 -2.57 -16.03 -17.38
C LEU A 73 -3.29 -16.53 -18.64
N GLY A 74 -4.60 -16.79 -18.56
CA GLY A 74 -5.32 -17.56 -19.58
C GLY A 74 -6.59 -16.93 -20.14
N GLY A 75 -6.86 -15.64 -19.88
CA GLY A 75 -8.09 -15.04 -20.40
C GLY A 75 -8.22 -13.55 -20.18
N THR A 76 -8.93 -12.91 -21.11
CA THR A 76 -9.41 -11.53 -20.99
C THR A 76 -10.77 -11.51 -20.31
N PHE A 77 -10.98 -10.54 -19.44
CA PHE A 77 -12.26 -10.27 -18.81
C PHE A 77 -12.77 -8.92 -19.31
N ASP A 78 -14.08 -8.77 -19.41
CA ASP A 78 -14.70 -7.57 -19.96
C ASP A 78 -14.56 -6.37 -19.01
N LYS A 79 -14.44 -6.64 -17.70
CA LYS A 79 -14.44 -5.60 -16.65
C LYS A 79 -13.40 -5.90 -15.57
N MET A 80 -12.84 -4.84 -14.99
CA MET A 80 -12.03 -4.93 -13.77
C MET A 80 -12.92 -4.71 -12.55
N TYR A 81 -12.71 -5.51 -11.51
CA TYR A 81 -13.46 -5.37 -10.26
C TYR A 81 -13.10 -4.06 -9.58
N LYS A 82 -14.13 -3.28 -9.29
CA LYS A 82 -14.07 -2.10 -8.43
C LYS A 82 -15.02 -2.32 -7.27
N ARG A 83 -14.57 -2.01 -6.06
CA ARG A 83 -15.48 -2.03 -4.91
C ARG A 83 -16.01 -0.62 -4.67
N ASP A 84 -17.33 -0.48 -4.76
CA ASP A 84 -17.99 0.82 -4.60
C ASP A 84 -18.37 1.09 -3.13
N ARG A 85 -18.41 0.05 -2.28
CA ARG A 85 -18.79 0.14 -0.86
C ARG A 85 -17.74 -0.52 0.03
N LEU A 86 -17.37 0.16 1.15
CA LEU A 86 -16.66 -0.41 2.31
C LEU A 86 -17.69 -1.16 3.14
#